data_AF-A0A2V8E3E3-F1
#
_entry.id   AF-A0A2V8E3E3-F1
#
_cell.length_a   1.000
_cell.length_b   1.000
_cell.length_c   1.000
_cell.angle_alpha   90.00
_cell.angle_beta   90.00
_cell.angle_gamma   90.00
#
_symmetry.space_group_name_H-M   'P 1'
#
loop_
_entity.id
_entity.type
_entity.pdbx_description
1 polymer ?
#
loop_
_entity_poly.entity_id
_entity_poly.type
_entity_poly.pdbx_seq_one_letter_code
_entity_poly.pdbx_strand_id
1 'polypeptide(L)'
;MIRTLDPAAVLTRRLEQLHDADYMRTVLQHALDRLLPRVELVEAYEVDYCKIKPWRDVSLTLALTLRSISTGERRRQIVAGSIWSTVDEARKQLQSSVDGAHPIAPCHGSLEEQRPRAQVALVPDMAMILRLFPSDPVLTGLSWATDRTGMTALLDAHLPDCRNEGWRIRDLQHEPLHYKPGRLCTLRYTLTLDHPRHPNSKQLHVFGKVYRDDRWQQAYATLTTIWEASMASAGRWYAARPIAAVASPRLTVQSAVDGCRFRQVLGDLTRDDADSDELARMERHLDAVAQALQSMQQVHVPLGPCLDFAGLLGAQRHNLEYLRDVHEGVAAELDRLRTEIERLASTLPASALGLAHGDFAHGNVLLDDERVGIIDFDRVCQAEPAYDVAYFLTHLTSFGLRHPRRAVVLSRLAAHFREAYLAVAPAVSSRRLALYEALDLSAYVLRNFRKQSHQAKWLRWAAGQIESAWERLDHARSAQ
;
A
#
# COMPACT_ATOMS: atom_id res chain seq x y z
N MET A 1 -19.08 -42.03 -0.08
CA MET A 1 -19.15 -40.63 0.40
C MET A 1 -17.81 -39.97 0.12
N ILE A 2 -17.71 -39.19 -0.96
CA ILE A 2 -16.52 -38.41 -1.27
C ILE A 2 -16.42 -37.33 -0.19
N ARG A 3 -15.38 -37.38 0.66
CA ARG A 3 -15.08 -36.27 1.58
C ARG A 3 -14.88 -35.04 0.71
N THR A 4 -15.83 -34.12 0.73
CA THR A 4 -15.65 -32.77 0.19
C THR A 4 -14.43 -32.19 0.89
N LEU A 5 -13.31 -32.09 0.17
CA LEU A 5 -12.10 -31.46 0.65
C LEU A 5 -12.46 -30.05 1.13
N ASP A 6 -11.96 -29.69 2.31
CA ASP A 6 -12.12 -28.35 2.86
C ASP A 6 -11.62 -27.31 1.82
N PRO A 7 -12.48 -26.38 1.37
CA PRO A 7 -12.10 -25.33 0.42
C PRO A 7 -10.83 -24.58 0.83
N ALA A 8 -10.62 -24.37 2.14
CA ALA A 8 -9.42 -23.72 2.64
C ALA A 8 -8.15 -24.56 2.37
N ALA A 9 -8.22 -25.88 2.60
CA ALA A 9 -7.11 -26.78 2.33
C ALA A 9 -6.77 -26.86 0.82
N VAL A 10 -7.78 -26.82 -0.04
CA VAL A 10 -7.58 -26.80 -1.51
C VAL A 10 -6.90 -25.51 -1.96
N LEU A 11 -7.35 -24.35 -1.45
CA LEU A 11 -6.74 -23.07 -1.77
C LEU A 11 -5.30 -22.98 -1.27
N THR A 12 -5.00 -23.51 -0.08
CA THR A 12 -3.62 -23.57 0.46
C THR A 12 -2.70 -24.35 -0.48
N ARG A 13 -3.11 -25.54 -0.95
CA ARG A 13 -2.30 -26.33 -1.89
C ARG A 13 -2.03 -25.56 -3.20
N ARG A 14 -3.00 -24.79 -3.69
CA ARG A 14 -2.79 -23.98 -4.90
C ARG A 14 -1.89 -22.78 -4.68
N LEU A 15 -1.88 -22.22 -3.47
CA LEU A 15 -0.91 -21.19 -3.12
C LEU A 15 0.52 -21.75 -3.09
N GLU A 16 0.71 -23.00 -2.66
CA GLU A 16 2.00 -23.70 -2.77
C GLU A 16 2.40 -23.90 -4.25
N GLN A 17 1.46 -24.33 -5.10
CA GLN A 17 1.69 -24.46 -6.54
C GLN A 17 2.01 -23.11 -7.20
N LEU A 18 1.43 -22.01 -6.73
CA LEU A 18 1.75 -20.65 -7.19
C LEU A 18 3.22 -20.27 -6.91
N HIS A 19 3.92 -20.97 -6.01
CA HIS A 19 5.34 -20.72 -5.70
C HIS A 19 6.28 -21.62 -6.52
N ASP A 20 5.76 -22.64 -7.20
CA ASP A 20 6.52 -23.45 -8.14
C ASP A 20 6.68 -22.68 -9.45
N ALA A 21 7.89 -22.16 -9.66
CA ALA A 21 8.21 -21.29 -10.80
C ALA A 21 8.04 -22.01 -12.15
N ASP A 22 8.45 -23.27 -12.25
CA ASP A 22 8.44 -24.01 -13.51
C ASP A 22 7.03 -24.50 -13.86
N TYR A 23 6.28 -24.96 -12.87
CA TYR A 23 4.87 -25.29 -13.02
C TYR A 23 4.07 -24.05 -13.46
N MET A 24 4.20 -22.94 -12.74
CA MET A 24 3.44 -21.73 -13.06
C MET A 24 3.86 -21.09 -14.38
N ARG A 25 5.14 -21.12 -14.77
CA ARG A 25 5.57 -20.63 -16.10
C ARG A 25 4.83 -21.40 -17.20
N THR A 26 4.74 -22.72 -17.05
CA THR A 26 4.02 -23.59 -18.01
C THR A 26 2.53 -23.26 -18.04
N VAL A 27 1.88 -23.16 -16.87
CA VAL A 27 0.45 -22.84 -16.76
C VAL A 27 0.14 -21.45 -17.36
N LEU A 28 0.98 -20.45 -17.07
CA LEU A 28 0.82 -19.08 -17.56
C LEU A 28 1.05 -19.00 -19.07
N GLN A 29 2.04 -19.72 -19.63
CA GLN A 29 2.26 -19.79 -21.07
C GLN A 29 1.02 -20.33 -21.79
N HIS A 30 0.47 -21.46 -21.34
CA HIS A 30 -0.73 -22.04 -21.95
C HIS A 30 -1.94 -21.10 -21.89
N ALA A 31 -2.07 -20.34 -20.81
CA ALA A 31 -3.13 -19.37 -20.66
C ALA A 31 -2.91 -18.15 -21.57
N LEU A 32 -1.68 -17.65 -21.67
CA LEU A 32 -1.33 -16.51 -22.52
C LEU A 32 -1.43 -16.83 -24.00
N ASP A 33 -1.17 -18.06 -24.44
CA ASP A 33 -1.37 -18.47 -25.84
C ASP A 33 -2.84 -18.33 -26.31
N ARG A 34 -3.78 -18.28 -25.36
CA ARG A 34 -5.21 -18.02 -25.60
C ARG A 34 -5.54 -16.53 -25.57
N LEU A 35 -4.78 -15.73 -24.84
CA LEU A 35 -5.01 -14.30 -24.62
C LEU A 35 -4.26 -13.42 -25.63
N LEU A 36 -3.03 -13.78 -25.96
CA LEU A 36 -2.09 -13.04 -26.79
C LEU A 36 -1.71 -13.85 -28.04
N PRO A 37 -1.17 -13.21 -29.09
CA PRO A 37 -0.56 -13.92 -30.21
C PRO A 37 0.58 -14.84 -29.74
N ARG A 38 0.74 -16.02 -30.36
CA ARG A 38 1.73 -17.06 -29.98
C ARG A 38 3.19 -16.71 -30.35
N VAL A 39 3.54 -15.43 -30.29
CA VAL A 39 4.87 -14.92 -30.61
C VAL A 39 5.63 -14.51 -29.35
N GLU A 40 5.11 -14.83 -28.16
CA GLU A 40 5.67 -14.40 -26.89
C GLU A 40 5.83 -15.55 -25.91
N LEU A 41 6.98 -15.57 -25.23
CA LEU A 41 7.31 -16.56 -24.21
C LEU A 41 7.34 -15.92 -22.82
N VAL A 42 6.76 -16.61 -21.84
CA VAL A 42 6.85 -16.23 -20.41
C VAL A 42 8.23 -16.61 -19.90
N GLU A 43 9.08 -15.61 -19.69
CA GLU A 43 10.43 -15.80 -19.13
C GLU A 43 10.36 -15.93 -17.60
N ALA A 44 9.61 -15.02 -16.96
CA ALA A 44 9.45 -14.94 -15.52
C ALA A 44 8.09 -14.35 -15.13
N TYR A 45 7.70 -14.54 -13.87
CA TYR A 45 6.55 -13.87 -13.27
C TYR A 45 6.86 -13.44 -11.84
N GLU A 46 6.21 -12.36 -11.41
CA GLU A 46 6.25 -11.86 -10.03
C GLU A 46 4.82 -11.66 -9.53
N VAL A 47 4.58 -11.98 -8.25
CA VAL A 47 3.27 -11.78 -7.62
C VAL A 47 3.24 -10.38 -6.99
N ASP A 48 2.67 -9.41 -7.70
CA ASP A 48 2.56 -8.01 -7.24
C ASP A 48 1.54 -7.84 -6.09
N TYR A 49 0.47 -8.64 -6.12
CA TYR A 49 -0.59 -8.61 -5.11
C TYR A 49 -1.18 -9.99 -4.92
N CYS A 50 -1.46 -10.38 -3.67
CA CYS A 50 -2.20 -11.59 -3.34
C CYS A 50 -3.06 -11.34 -2.10
N LYS A 51 -4.35 -11.65 -2.19
CA LYS A 51 -5.30 -11.58 -1.08
C LYS A 51 -6.08 -12.88 -1.00
N ILE A 52 -5.91 -13.55 0.14
CA ILE A 52 -6.53 -14.85 0.43
C ILE A 52 -7.81 -14.63 1.23
N LYS A 53 -8.92 -15.24 0.77
CA LYS A 53 -10.16 -15.39 1.54
C LYS A 53 -10.40 -16.90 1.66
N PRO A 54 -10.04 -17.54 2.79
CA PRO A 54 -9.89 -18.99 2.88
C PRO A 54 -11.14 -19.80 2.48
N TRP A 55 -12.33 -19.20 2.61
CA TRP A 55 -13.62 -19.81 2.31
C TRP A 55 -14.24 -19.35 0.99
N ARG A 56 -13.53 -18.57 0.17
CA ARG A 56 -14.12 -17.93 -1.00
C ARG A 56 -13.26 -17.95 -2.25
N ASP A 57 -12.14 -17.24 -2.23
CA ASP A 57 -11.28 -17.03 -3.39
C ASP A 57 -9.92 -16.47 -2.99
N VAL A 58 -8.93 -16.68 -3.84
CA VAL A 58 -7.68 -15.91 -3.81
C VAL A 58 -7.70 -14.94 -4.98
N SER A 59 -7.58 -13.64 -4.70
CA SER A 59 -7.41 -12.61 -5.73
C SER A 59 -5.95 -12.20 -5.80
N LEU A 60 -5.36 -12.18 -6.99
CA LEU A 60 -3.93 -11.90 -7.18
C LEU A 60 -3.66 -11.09 -8.45
N THR A 61 -2.51 -10.43 -8.49
CA THR A 61 -1.99 -9.71 -9.67
C THR A 61 -0.60 -10.23 -9.94
N LEU A 62 -0.32 -10.58 -11.20
CA LEU A 62 0.98 -11.04 -11.65
C LEU A 62 1.58 -10.04 -12.64
N ALA A 63 2.85 -9.71 -12.46
CA ALA A 63 3.67 -9.07 -13.47
C ALA A 63 4.44 -10.15 -14.23
N LEU A 64 4.17 -10.29 -15.52
CA LEU A 64 4.80 -11.27 -16.41
C LEU A 64 5.89 -10.57 -17.22
N THR A 65 7.07 -11.18 -17.28
CA THR A 65 8.13 -10.78 -18.20
C THR A 65 8.00 -11.64 -19.45
N LEU A 66 7.53 -11.03 -20.52
CA LEU A 66 7.33 -11.68 -21.81
C LEU A 66 8.51 -11.37 -22.73
N ARG A 67 8.95 -12.35 -23.51
CA ARG A 67 9.97 -12.20 -24.54
C ARG A 67 9.38 -12.49 -25.91
N SER A 68 9.52 -11.54 -26.84
CA SER A 68 9.17 -11.74 -28.25
C SER A 68 10.08 -12.79 -28.88
N ILE A 69 9.49 -13.79 -29.55
CA ILE A 69 10.23 -14.84 -30.25
C ILE A 69 10.93 -14.28 -31.49
N SER A 70 10.36 -13.27 -32.15
CA SER A 70 10.89 -12.69 -33.39
C SER A 70 11.98 -11.65 -33.14
N THR A 71 11.79 -10.77 -32.16
CA THR A 71 12.69 -9.63 -31.89
C THR A 71 13.61 -9.86 -30.71
N GLY A 72 13.31 -10.83 -29.85
CA GLY A 72 14.02 -11.03 -28.57
C GLY A 72 13.73 -9.94 -27.53
N GLU A 73 12.92 -8.93 -27.87
CA GLU A 73 12.58 -7.84 -26.97
C GLU A 73 11.77 -8.34 -25.77
N ARG A 74 12.02 -7.73 -24.62
CA ARG A 74 11.30 -8.03 -23.39
C ARG A 74 10.27 -6.95 -23.12
N ARG A 75 9.05 -7.37 -22.76
CA ARG A 75 8.01 -6.46 -22.27
C ARG A 75 7.37 -7.00 -21.00
N ARG A 76 6.90 -6.07 -20.16
CA ARG A 76 6.17 -6.39 -18.93
C ARG A 76 4.67 -6.38 -19.23
N GLN A 77 3.98 -7.48 -18.92
CA GLN A 77 2.52 -7.60 -19.04
C GLN A 77 1.92 -7.89 -17.67
N ILE A 78 0.92 -7.13 -17.26
CA ILE A 78 0.22 -7.36 -16.00
C ILE A 78 -1.05 -8.16 -16.26
N VAL A 79 -1.29 -9.16 -15.42
CA VAL A 79 -2.52 -9.97 -15.44
C VAL A 79 -3.14 -10.06 -14.05
N ALA A 80 -4.46 -9.93 -13.99
CA ALA A 80 -5.24 -10.20 -12.79
C ALA A 80 -5.67 -11.66 -12.77
N GLY A 81 -5.44 -12.33 -11.63
CA GLY A 81 -5.85 -13.70 -11.37
C GLY A 81 -6.88 -13.77 -10.25
N SER A 82 -7.85 -14.67 -10.42
CA SER A 82 -8.72 -15.11 -9.34
C SER A 82 -8.73 -16.63 -9.31
N ILE A 83 -8.46 -17.23 -8.14
CA ILE A 83 -8.41 -18.68 -7.92
C ILE A 83 -9.57 -19.08 -7.01
N TRP A 84 -10.31 -20.12 -7.39
CA TRP A 84 -11.45 -20.68 -6.63
C TRP A 84 -11.14 -22.05 -6.04
N SER A 85 -12.06 -22.65 -5.27
CA SER A 85 -11.84 -24.01 -4.78
C SER A 85 -11.99 -25.04 -5.90
N THR A 86 -12.88 -24.80 -6.87
CA THR A 86 -13.16 -25.73 -7.97
C THR A 86 -13.19 -25.06 -9.35
N VAL A 87 -12.96 -25.84 -10.40
CA VAL A 87 -13.03 -25.37 -11.81
C VAL A 87 -14.45 -24.95 -12.19
N ASP A 88 -15.46 -25.63 -11.65
CA ASP A 88 -16.85 -25.28 -11.92
C ASP A 88 -17.24 -23.93 -11.31
N GLU A 89 -16.73 -23.60 -10.11
CA GLU A 89 -16.87 -22.25 -9.53
C GLU A 89 -16.22 -21.19 -10.41
N ALA A 90 -14.98 -21.42 -10.84
CA ALA A 90 -14.29 -20.51 -11.75
C ALA A 90 -15.06 -20.33 -13.07
N ARG A 91 -15.58 -21.41 -13.66
CA ARG A 91 -16.39 -21.35 -14.88
C ARG A 91 -17.69 -20.57 -14.69
N LYS A 92 -18.41 -20.81 -13.59
CA LYS A 92 -19.63 -20.06 -13.24
C LYS A 92 -19.36 -18.56 -13.10
N GLN A 93 -18.26 -18.19 -12.45
CA GLN A 93 -17.86 -16.78 -12.29
C GLN A 93 -17.40 -16.15 -13.61
N LEU A 94 -16.81 -16.92 -14.52
CA LEU A 94 -16.48 -16.43 -15.86
C LEU A 94 -17.76 -16.14 -16.65
N GLN A 95 -18.73 -17.06 -16.64
CA GLN A 95 -20.00 -16.93 -17.35
C GLN A 95 -20.78 -15.69 -16.86
N SER A 96 -20.95 -15.54 -15.55
CA SER A 96 -21.64 -14.38 -14.96
C SER A 96 -20.95 -13.05 -15.27
N SER A 97 -19.63 -13.05 -15.42
CA SER A 97 -18.88 -11.85 -15.80
C SER A 97 -19.05 -11.49 -17.27
N VAL A 98 -19.25 -12.48 -18.16
CA VAL A 98 -19.48 -12.26 -19.60
C VAL A 98 -20.90 -11.76 -19.83
N ASP A 99 -21.88 -12.34 -19.13
CA ASP A 99 -23.30 -11.97 -19.25
C ASP A 99 -23.60 -10.55 -18.71
N GLY A 100 -22.77 -10.06 -17.78
CA GLY A 100 -22.86 -8.70 -17.21
C GLY A 100 -21.89 -7.68 -17.80
N ALA A 101 -21.04 -8.04 -18.76
CA ALA A 101 -20.03 -7.15 -19.31
C ALA A 101 -20.64 -6.16 -20.32
N HIS A 102 -20.49 -4.86 -20.05
CA HIS A 102 -20.59 -3.86 -21.11
C HIS A 102 -19.39 -4.02 -22.07
N PRO A 103 -19.59 -3.91 -23.39
CA PRO A 103 -18.50 -4.03 -24.35
C PRO A 103 -17.40 -3.01 -24.00
N ILE A 104 -16.20 -3.53 -23.72
CA ILE A 104 -15.02 -2.72 -23.49
C ILE A 104 -14.74 -1.98 -24.80
N ALA A 105 -14.82 -0.65 -24.79
CA ALA A 105 -14.47 0.16 -25.95
C ALA A 105 -13.03 -0.19 -26.38
N PRO A 106 -12.76 -0.39 -27.68
CA PRO A 106 -11.44 -0.73 -28.15
C PRO A 106 -10.45 0.36 -27.74
N CYS A 107 -9.35 -0.04 -27.10
CA CYS A 107 -8.22 0.86 -26.85
C CYS A 107 -7.61 1.23 -28.20
N HIS A 108 -7.81 2.47 -28.64
CA HIS A 108 -7.20 2.97 -29.87
C HIS A 108 -5.71 3.22 -29.60
N GLY A 109 -4.82 2.41 -30.19
CA GLY A 109 -3.38 2.70 -30.11
C GLY A 109 -2.39 1.56 -30.39
N SER A 110 -2.80 0.29 -30.46
CA SER A 110 -1.87 -0.82 -30.77
C SER A 110 -1.89 -1.21 -32.25
N LEU A 111 -0.68 -1.44 -32.81
CA LEU A 111 -0.46 -2.09 -34.10
C LEU A 111 -1.30 -3.39 -34.18
N GLU A 112 -1.94 -3.66 -35.32
CA GLU A 112 -2.88 -4.79 -35.49
C GLU A 112 -2.29 -6.16 -35.09
N GLU A 113 -0.98 -6.34 -35.23
CA GLU A 113 -0.25 -7.57 -34.89
C GLU A 113 -0.10 -7.82 -33.37
N GLN A 114 -0.32 -6.80 -32.53
CA GLN A 114 -0.15 -6.88 -31.07
C GLN A 114 -1.49 -6.90 -30.30
N ARG A 115 -2.63 -6.98 -31.01
CA ARG A 115 -3.93 -6.99 -30.36
C ARG A 115 -4.18 -8.32 -29.62
N PRO A 116 -4.67 -8.26 -28.36
CA PRO A 116 -5.03 -9.47 -27.64
C PRO A 116 -6.17 -10.21 -28.33
N ARG A 117 -6.07 -11.54 -28.41
CA ARG A 117 -7.09 -12.46 -28.96
C ARG A 117 -8.32 -12.54 -28.05
N ALA A 118 -8.09 -12.45 -26.75
CA ALA A 118 -9.11 -12.42 -25.72
C ALA A 118 -8.61 -11.62 -24.52
N GLN A 119 -9.54 -11.05 -23.75
CA GLN A 119 -9.21 -10.31 -22.53
C GLN A 119 -9.22 -11.20 -21.27
N VAL A 120 -9.79 -12.40 -21.36
CA VAL A 120 -9.98 -13.31 -20.24
C VAL A 120 -9.79 -14.77 -20.67
N ALA A 121 -9.16 -15.56 -19.81
CA ALA A 121 -8.95 -16.99 -20.01
C ALA A 121 -9.24 -17.78 -18.74
N LEU A 122 -9.95 -18.89 -18.89
CA LEU A 122 -10.04 -19.91 -17.85
C LEU A 122 -8.79 -20.79 -17.90
N VAL A 123 -8.19 -21.01 -16.75
CA VAL A 123 -7.04 -21.87 -16.49
C VAL A 123 -7.49 -23.02 -15.59
N PRO A 124 -7.91 -24.16 -16.17
CA PRO A 124 -8.50 -25.27 -15.42
C PRO A 124 -7.56 -25.85 -14.37
N ASP A 125 -6.25 -25.95 -14.68
CA ASP A 125 -5.24 -26.60 -13.82
C ASP A 125 -5.14 -25.95 -12.43
N MET A 126 -5.42 -24.64 -12.36
CA MET A 126 -5.42 -23.86 -11.13
C MET A 126 -6.82 -23.44 -10.67
N ALA A 127 -7.88 -23.89 -11.35
CA ALA A 127 -9.22 -23.27 -11.33
C ALA A 127 -9.16 -21.74 -11.22
N MET A 128 -8.42 -21.15 -12.15
CA MET A 128 -8.09 -19.74 -12.14
C MET A 128 -8.72 -19.05 -13.34
N ILE A 129 -9.18 -17.82 -13.16
CA ILE A 129 -9.49 -16.91 -14.27
C ILE A 129 -8.36 -15.89 -14.35
N LEU A 130 -7.75 -15.75 -15.52
CA LEU A 130 -6.77 -14.71 -15.83
C LEU A 130 -7.40 -13.64 -16.71
N ARG A 131 -7.12 -12.38 -16.40
CA ARG A 131 -7.55 -11.20 -17.16
C ARG A 131 -6.35 -10.34 -17.50
N LEU A 132 -6.26 -9.89 -18.76
CA LEU A 132 -5.22 -8.93 -19.16
C LEU A 132 -5.54 -7.55 -18.59
N PHE A 133 -4.57 -6.87 -17.99
CA PHE A 133 -4.70 -5.45 -17.71
C PHE A 133 -4.80 -4.66 -19.04
N PRO A 134 -5.70 -3.67 -19.19
CA PRO A 134 -6.54 -3.02 -18.17
C PRO A 134 -7.98 -3.57 -18.04
N SER A 135 -8.27 -4.78 -18.53
CA SER A 135 -9.62 -5.35 -18.51
C SER A 135 -10.03 -5.84 -17.12
N ASP A 136 -10.88 -5.08 -16.42
CA ASP A 136 -11.49 -5.44 -15.15
C ASP A 136 -13.01 -5.17 -15.18
N PRO A 137 -13.88 -6.19 -15.06
CA PRO A 137 -15.33 -5.99 -15.18
C PRO A 137 -15.93 -5.23 -14.00
N VAL A 138 -15.24 -5.16 -12.86
CA VAL A 138 -15.73 -4.49 -11.65
C VAL A 138 -15.16 -3.07 -11.57
N LEU A 139 -13.91 -2.85 -12.01
CA LEU A 139 -13.35 -1.51 -12.20
C LEU A 139 -13.68 -1.00 -13.60
N THR A 140 -14.95 -0.71 -13.85
CA THR A 140 -15.47 -0.24 -15.14
C THR A 140 -14.74 1.01 -15.66
N GLY A 141 -14.17 1.80 -14.77
CA GLY A 141 -13.39 2.98 -15.09
C GLY A 141 -11.95 2.75 -15.55
N LEU A 142 -11.43 1.53 -15.42
CA LEU A 142 -10.01 1.26 -15.62
C LEU A 142 -9.59 1.42 -17.08
N SER A 143 -10.41 0.96 -18.03
CA SER A 143 -10.14 1.10 -19.46
C SER A 143 -10.03 2.58 -19.87
N TRP A 144 -10.94 3.42 -19.40
CA TRP A 144 -10.91 4.87 -19.64
C TRP A 144 -9.70 5.53 -18.99
N ALA A 145 -9.34 5.13 -17.76
CA ALA A 145 -8.18 5.68 -17.07
C ALA A 145 -6.84 5.32 -17.75
N THR A 146 -6.82 4.30 -18.62
CA THR A 146 -5.67 3.96 -19.47
C THR A 146 -5.77 4.49 -20.90
N ASP A 147 -6.90 5.10 -21.28
CA ASP A 147 -7.06 5.73 -22.58
C ASP A 147 -6.26 7.04 -22.64
N ARG A 148 -5.27 7.07 -23.55
CA ARG A 148 -4.36 8.20 -23.69
C ARG A 148 -5.10 9.47 -24.11
N THR A 149 -6.10 9.36 -24.98
CA THR A 149 -6.82 10.53 -25.52
C THR A 149 -7.66 11.18 -24.43
N GLY A 150 -8.51 10.41 -23.76
CA GLY A 150 -9.35 10.87 -22.66
C GLY A 150 -8.55 11.42 -21.48
N MET A 151 -7.47 10.73 -21.08
CA MET A 151 -6.60 11.22 -20.01
C MET A 151 -5.82 12.48 -20.37
N THR A 152 -5.36 12.62 -21.62
CA THR A 152 -4.69 13.85 -22.07
C THR A 152 -5.66 15.03 -22.01
N ALA A 153 -6.88 14.86 -22.52
CA ALA A 153 -7.90 15.92 -22.47
C ALA A 153 -8.29 16.28 -21.03
N LEU A 154 -8.45 15.30 -20.15
CA LEU A 154 -8.70 15.54 -18.72
C LEU A 154 -7.57 16.36 -18.09
N LEU A 155 -6.32 15.94 -18.30
CA LEU A 155 -5.17 16.56 -17.65
C LEU A 155 -4.89 17.96 -18.21
N ASP A 156 -5.04 18.17 -19.52
CA ASP A 156 -4.91 19.49 -20.14
C ASP A 156 -5.92 20.50 -19.55
N ALA A 157 -7.16 20.04 -19.30
CA ALA A 157 -8.22 20.87 -18.72
C ALA A 157 -8.07 21.17 -17.23
N HIS A 158 -7.30 20.37 -16.48
CA HIS A 158 -7.25 20.43 -15.01
C HIS A 158 -5.85 20.74 -14.43
N LEU A 159 -4.77 20.51 -15.16
CA LEU A 159 -3.42 20.79 -14.69
C LEU A 159 -3.14 22.30 -14.62
N PRO A 160 -2.60 22.82 -13.50
CA PRO A 160 -2.20 24.22 -13.38
C PRO A 160 -1.21 24.65 -14.47
N ASP A 161 -0.22 23.80 -14.76
CA ASP A 161 0.79 24.05 -15.80
C ASP A 161 0.16 24.29 -17.18
N CYS A 162 -0.88 23.53 -17.51
CA CYS A 162 -1.56 23.65 -18.81
C CYS A 162 -2.53 24.83 -18.81
N ARG A 163 -3.35 24.98 -17.76
CA ARG A 163 -4.38 26.01 -17.66
C ARG A 163 -3.84 27.43 -17.50
N ASN A 164 -2.80 27.58 -16.67
CA ASN A 164 -2.37 28.90 -16.17
C ASN A 164 -1.01 29.31 -16.73
N GLU A 165 -0.13 28.35 -17.02
CA GLU A 165 1.26 28.61 -17.39
C GLU A 165 1.54 28.36 -18.89
N GLY A 166 0.55 27.92 -19.66
CA GLY A 166 0.65 27.80 -21.13
C GLY A 166 1.43 26.57 -21.62
N TRP A 167 1.74 25.61 -20.75
CA TRP A 167 2.33 24.34 -21.14
C TRP A 167 1.32 23.48 -21.90
N ARG A 168 1.78 22.59 -22.77
CA ARG A 168 0.94 21.65 -23.51
C ARG A 168 1.48 20.24 -23.40
N ILE A 169 0.59 19.27 -23.18
CA ILE A 169 0.97 17.87 -23.09
C ILE A 169 1.33 17.34 -24.49
N ARG A 170 2.60 16.99 -24.69
CA ARG A 170 3.11 16.33 -25.91
C ARG A 170 2.94 14.82 -25.83
N ASP A 171 3.33 14.23 -24.70
CA ASP A 171 3.32 12.78 -24.48
C ASP A 171 2.73 12.43 -23.12
N LEU A 172 2.00 11.31 -23.08
CA LEU A 172 1.42 10.74 -21.88
C LEU A 172 1.64 9.23 -21.88
N GLN A 173 2.32 8.77 -20.84
CA GLN A 173 2.53 7.35 -20.55
C GLN A 173 1.88 7.04 -19.20
N HIS A 174 1.43 5.80 -19.02
CA HIS A 174 0.85 5.36 -17.76
C HIS A 174 1.45 4.02 -17.32
N GLU A 175 1.54 3.84 -16.00
CA GLU A 175 2.01 2.59 -15.38
C GLU A 175 1.15 2.29 -14.14
N PRO A 176 0.57 1.08 -14.02
CA PRO A 176 -0.09 0.66 -12.79
C PRO A 176 0.94 0.42 -11.68
N LEU A 177 0.80 1.19 -10.59
CA LEU A 177 1.62 1.05 -9.39
C LEU A 177 1.02 0.07 -8.38
N HIS A 178 -0.31 0.05 -8.28
CA HIS A 178 -0.99 -0.87 -7.39
C HIS A 178 -2.32 -1.30 -7.98
N TYR A 179 -2.41 -2.54 -8.43
CA TYR A 179 -3.64 -3.09 -8.97
C TYR A 179 -4.19 -4.18 -8.05
N LYS A 180 -5.32 -3.89 -7.40
CA LYS A 180 -6.11 -4.81 -6.58
C LYS A 180 -7.35 -5.20 -7.38
N PRO A 181 -7.38 -6.38 -8.01
CA PRO A 181 -8.46 -6.77 -8.91
C PRO A 181 -9.84 -6.62 -8.29
N GLY A 182 -10.75 -5.99 -9.04
CA GLY A 182 -12.11 -5.69 -8.63
C GLY A 182 -12.26 -4.82 -7.38
N ARG A 183 -11.22 -4.06 -7.00
CA ARG A 183 -11.24 -3.20 -5.82
C ARG A 183 -10.74 -1.78 -6.08
N LEU A 184 -9.51 -1.66 -6.57
CA LEU A 184 -8.84 -0.38 -6.79
C LEU A 184 -7.67 -0.57 -7.75
N CYS A 185 -7.43 0.41 -8.62
CA CYS A 185 -6.16 0.53 -9.34
C CYS A 185 -5.54 1.91 -9.10
N THR A 186 -4.25 1.97 -8.78
CA THR A 186 -3.47 3.21 -8.74
C THR A 186 -2.53 3.24 -9.94
N LEU A 187 -2.65 4.28 -10.75
CA LEU A 187 -1.88 4.52 -11.98
C LEU A 187 -0.97 5.72 -11.75
N ARG A 188 0.27 5.63 -12.20
CA ARG A 188 1.17 6.77 -12.38
C ARG A 188 1.11 7.18 -13.84
N TYR A 189 0.88 8.45 -14.11
CA TYR A 189 1.02 9.04 -15.43
C TYR A 189 2.30 9.86 -15.47
N THR A 190 3.09 9.64 -16.50
CA THR A 190 4.28 10.43 -16.83
C THR A 190 3.93 11.28 -18.04
N LEU A 191 3.94 12.59 -17.85
CA LEU A 191 3.61 13.60 -18.84
C LEU A 191 4.88 14.26 -19.32
N THR A 192 5.00 14.46 -20.63
CA THR A 192 5.99 15.38 -21.18
C THR A 192 5.28 16.59 -21.75
N LEU A 193 5.65 17.77 -21.26
CA LEU A 193 5.02 19.03 -21.60
C LEU A 193 6.00 19.93 -22.35
N ASP A 194 5.50 20.61 -23.37
CA ASP A 194 6.23 21.62 -24.12
C ASP A 194 5.62 23.00 -23.86
N HIS A 195 6.45 24.04 -23.92
CA HIS A 195 5.98 25.42 -23.80
C HIS A 195 6.55 26.28 -24.93
N PRO A 196 5.73 27.12 -25.61
CA PRO A 196 6.18 27.88 -26.78
C PRO A 196 7.38 28.82 -26.52
N ARG A 197 7.56 29.27 -25.28
CA ARG A 197 8.65 30.17 -24.88
C ARG A 197 9.80 29.47 -24.14
N HIS A 198 9.71 28.16 -23.89
CA HIS A 198 10.78 27.39 -23.25
C HIS A 198 11.30 26.33 -24.22
N PRO A 199 12.60 26.34 -24.56
CA PRO A 199 13.16 25.37 -25.50
C PRO A 199 13.18 23.94 -24.92
N ASN A 200 13.16 23.80 -23.59
CA ASN A 200 13.23 22.52 -22.91
C ASN A 200 11.83 22.05 -22.52
N SER A 201 11.55 20.78 -22.82
CA SER A 201 10.36 20.10 -22.33
C SER A 201 10.45 19.82 -20.83
N LYS A 202 9.30 19.83 -20.15
CA LYS A 202 9.16 19.55 -18.72
C LYS A 202 8.54 18.17 -18.55
N GLN A 203 9.06 17.36 -17.63
CA GLN A 203 8.42 16.10 -17.24
C GLN A 203 7.65 16.29 -15.94
N LEU A 204 6.42 15.77 -15.88
CA LEU A 204 5.57 15.79 -14.69
C LEU A 204 5.01 14.41 -14.41
N HIS A 205 4.80 14.11 -13.13
CA HIS A 205 4.13 12.90 -12.70
C HIS A 205 2.82 13.23 -11.99
N VAL A 206 1.77 12.50 -12.32
CA VAL A 206 0.47 12.56 -11.63
C VAL A 206 -0.02 11.15 -11.33
N PHE A 207 -0.86 11.01 -10.30
CA PHE A 207 -1.33 9.72 -9.83
C PHE A 207 -2.85 9.66 -9.92
N GLY A 208 -3.38 8.63 -10.59
CA GLY A 208 -4.79 8.33 -10.67
C GLY A 208 -5.18 7.16 -9.78
N LYS A 209 -6.26 7.26 -9.01
CA LYS A 209 -6.87 6.14 -8.29
C LYS A 209 -8.26 5.85 -8.88
N VAL A 210 -8.43 4.66 -9.45
CA VAL A 210 -9.70 4.16 -9.99
C VAL A 210 -10.39 3.30 -8.93
N TYR A 211 -11.64 3.64 -8.60
CA TYR A 211 -12.41 2.97 -7.56
C TYR A 211 -13.55 2.14 -8.17
N ARG A 212 -13.89 1.03 -7.50
CA ARG A 212 -15.06 0.23 -7.89
C ARG A 212 -16.40 0.86 -7.49
N ASP A 213 -16.41 1.71 -6.48
CA ASP A 213 -17.61 2.22 -5.80
C ASP A 213 -17.40 3.68 -5.38
N ASP A 214 -18.44 4.30 -4.79
CA ASP A 214 -18.49 5.76 -4.55
C ASP A 214 -17.56 6.25 -3.43
N ARG A 215 -16.71 5.38 -2.88
CA ARG A 215 -15.64 5.77 -1.95
C ARG A 215 -14.65 6.78 -2.56
N TRP A 216 -14.59 6.89 -3.88
CA TRP A 216 -13.80 7.93 -4.56
C TRP A 216 -14.20 9.35 -4.11
N GLN A 217 -15.48 9.59 -3.81
CA GLN A 217 -15.98 10.91 -3.38
C GLN A 217 -15.36 11.30 -2.04
N GLN A 218 -15.46 10.39 -1.07
CA GLN A 218 -14.86 10.59 0.25
C GLN A 218 -13.34 10.72 0.15
N ALA A 219 -12.68 9.87 -0.67
CA ALA A 219 -11.24 9.94 -0.85
C ALA A 219 -10.79 11.28 -1.44
N TYR A 220 -11.51 11.82 -2.42
CA TYR A 220 -11.19 13.12 -3.01
C TYR A 220 -11.45 14.29 -2.06
N ALA A 221 -12.56 14.25 -1.30
CA ALA A 221 -12.86 15.25 -0.27
C ALA A 221 -11.79 15.26 0.84
N THR A 222 -11.40 14.08 1.31
CA THR A 222 -10.28 13.91 2.27
C THR A 222 -8.99 14.47 1.69
N LEU A 223 -8.61 14.09 0.47
CA LEU A 223 -7.39 14.59 -0.18
C LEU A 223 -7.39 16.12 -0.28
N THR A 224 -8.51 16.71 -0.67
CA THR A 224 -8.64 18.17 -0.82
C THR A 224 -8.46 18.88 0.51
N THR A 225 -9.17 18.43 1.55
CA THR A 225 -9.09 19.02 2.89
C THR A 225 -7.68 18.91 3.47
N ILE A 226 -7.01 17.76 3.27
CA ILE A 226 -5.63 17.54 3.73
C ILE A 226 -4.64 18.40 2.96
N TRP A 227 -4.80 18.54 1.66
CA TRP A 227 -3.96 19.42 0.85
C TRP A 227 -4.09 20.88 1.31
N GLU A 228 -5.31 21.38 1.51
CA GLU A 228 -5.56 22.74 2.03
C GLU A 228 -4.92 22.94 3.42
N ALA A 229 -5.07 21.97 4.31
CA ALA A 229 -4.40 21.98 5.61
C ALA A 229 -2.87 22.03 5.50
N SER A 230 -2.29 21.30 4.54
CA SER A 230 -0.85 21.28 4.31
C SER A 230 -0.33 22.64 3.82
N MET A 231 -1.13 23.38 3.04
CA MET A 231 -0.78 24.74 2.60
C MET A 231 -0.76 25.74 3.75
N ALA A 232 -1.57 25.53 4.78
CA ALA A 232 -1.55 26.34 6.00
C ALA A 232 -0.39 26.00 6.96
N SER A 233 0.40 24.95 6.68
CA SER A 233 1.47 24.46 7.58
C SER A 233 2.79 25.27 7.52
N ALA A 234 2.82 26.38 6.78
CA ALA A 234 4.03 27.16 6.52
C ALA A 234 5.20 26.34 5.93
N GLY A 235 4.88 25.29 5.16
CA GLY A 235 5.88 24.45 4.47
C GLY A 235 6.52 23.36 5.33
N ARG A 236 6.04 23.13 6.56
CA ARG A 236 6.53 22.06 7.45
C ARG A 236 6.21 20.67 6.91
N TRP A 237 5.10 20.53 6.19
CA TRP A 237 4.75 19.32 5.47
C TRP A 237 3.87 19.63 4.26
N TYR A 238 3.83 18.72 3.29
CA TYR A 238 3.02 18.87 2.10
C TYR A 238 2.34 17.56 1.73
N ALA A 239 1.10 17.66 1.26
CA ALA A 239 0.35 16.55 0.70
C ALA A 239 0.20 16.69 -0.82
N ALA A 240 -0.18 15.58 -1.47
CA ALA A 240 -0.49 15.59 -2.89
C ALA A 240 -1.64 16.56 -3.19
N ARG A 241 -1.46 17.39 -4.22
CA ARG A 241 -2.49 18.33 -4.64
C ARG A 241 -3.60 17.59 -5.39
N PRO A 242 -4.89 17.80 -5.06
CA PRO A 242 -5.98 17.30 -5.90
C PRO A 242 -5.97 17.99 -7.27
N ILE A 243 -6.05 17.22 -8.35
CA ILE A 243 -6.06 17.72 -9.73
C ILE A 243 -7.47 17.60 -10.33
N ALA A 244 -8.05 16.41 -10.29
CA ALA A 244 -9.34 16.15 -10.88
C ALA A 244 -10.10 15.03 -10.15
N ALA A 245 -11.42 15.08 -10.22
CA ALA A 245 -12.32 14.01 -9.82
C ALA A 245 -13.36 13.80 -10.89
N VAL A 246 -13.51 12.55 -11.35
CA VAL A 246 -14.38 12.20 -12.48
C VAL A 246 -15.35 11.12 -12.03
N ALA A 247 -16.64 11.48 -11.95
CA ALA A 247 -17.68 10.61 -11.39
C ALA A 247 -17.90 9.31 -12.18
N SER A 248 -17.89 9.40 -13.51
CA SER A 248 -17.85 8.24 -14.42
C SER A 248 -16.59 8.41 -15.26
N PRO A 249 -15.43 7.93 -14.77
CA PRO A 249 -15.19 6.52 -14.39
C PRO A 249 -14.84 6.24 -12.90
N ARG A 250 -15.28 7.07 -11.94
CA ARG A 250 -14.90 6.97 -10.52
C ARG A 250 -13.38 7.06 -10.33
N LEU A 251 -12.79 8.06 -10.96
CA LEU A 251 -11.36 8.34 -10.95
C LEU A 251 -11.06 9.60 -10.14
N THR A 252 -10.06 9.53 -9.27
CA THR A 252 -9.44 10.72 -8.66
C THR A 252 -8.02 10.88 -9.19
N VAL A 253 -7.59 12.10 -9.49
CA VAL A 253 -6.23 12.42 -9.94
C VAL A 253 -5.61 13.42 -8.99
N GLN A 254 -4.35 13.18 -8.63
CA GLN A 254 -3.56 14.02 -7.74
C GLN A 254 -2.15 14.24 -8.28
N SER A 255 -1.48 15.30 -7.83
CA SER A 255 -0.09 15.57 -8.19
C SER A 255 0.86 14.53 -7.61
N ALA A 256 2.06 14.44 -8.17
CA ALA A 256 3.18 13.93 -7.43
C ALA A 256 3.47 14.79 -6.20
N VAL A 257 4.06 14.15 -5.21
CA VAL A 257 4.69 14.77 -4.05
C VAL A 257 6.19 14.62 -4.30
N ASP A 258 6.91 15.72 -4.23
CA ASP A 258 8.35 15.73 -4.50
C ASP A 258 9.12 14.93 -3.44
N GLY A 259 10.38 14.64 -3.74
CA GLY A 259 11.28 13.92 -2.83
C GLY A 259 11.36 12.41 -3.04
N CYS A 260 12.29 11.81 -2.30
CA CYS A 260 12.56 10.37 -2.30
C CYS A 260 11.78 9.69 -1.17
N ARG A 261 11.31 8.46 -1.36
CA ARG A 261 10.58 7.75 -0.30
C ARG A 261 11.51 7.48 0.86
N PHE A 262 11.09 7.78 2.09
CA PHE A 262 11.92 7.54 3.28
C PHE A 262 12.31 6.06 3.41
N ARG A 263 11.43 5.14 3.00
CA ARG A 263 11.76 3.71 2.86
C ARG A 263 12.98 3.42 1.99
N GLN A 264 13.17 4.14 0.88
CA GLN A 264 14.31 3.95 0.00
C GLN A 264 15.59 4.45 0.67
N VAL A 265 15.55 5.64 1.28
CA VAL A 265 16.69 6.17 2.07
C VAL A 265 17.06 5.21 3.20
N LEU A 266 16.06 4.63 3.89
CA LEU A 266 16.29 3.58 4.86
C LEU A 266 16.86 2.31 4.22
N GLY A 267 16.41 1.92 3.02
CA GLY A 267 16.93 0.76 2.30
C GLY A 267 18.41 0.92 1.91
N ASP A 268 18.78 2.12 1.47
CA ASP A 268 20.10 2.49 0.97
C ASP A 268 21.15 2.64 2.08
N LEU A 269 20.73 2.68 3.36
CA LEU A 269 21.61 2.40 4.49
C LEU A 269 22.12 0.95 4.39
N THR A 270 23.12 0.73 3.54
CA THR A 270 23.73 -0.57 3.26
C THR A 270 25.06 -0.74 3.98
N ARG A 271 25.13 -1.81 4.77
CA ARG A 271 26.31 -2.43 5.38
C ARG A 271 26.86 -1.71 6.62
N ASP A 272 27.57 -2.53 7.38
CA ASP A 272 27.97 -2.30 8.76
C ASP A 272 28.75 -0.98 8.85
N ASP A 273 28.30 -0.09 9.72
CA ASP A 273 28.74 1.30 9.93
C ASP A 273 28.31 2.31 8.85
N ALA A 274 27.06 2.79 8.96
CA ALA A 274 26.70 4.06 8.33
C ALA A 274 27.67 5.14 8.81
N ASP A 275 28.25 5.89 7.88
CA ASP A 275 29.20 6.95 8.22
C ASP A 275 28.53 7.96 9.17
N SER A 276 29.31 8.62 10.03
CA SER A 276 28.81 9.62 10.97
C SER A 276 28.00 10.71 10.25
N ASP A 277 28.39 11.06 9.02
CA ASP A 277 27.70 12.04 8.21
C ASP A 277 26.34 11.53 7.68
N GLU A 278 26.26 10.26 7.30
CA GLU A 278 25.01 9.62 6.86
C GLU A 278 24.02 9.48 8.02
N LEU A 279 24.52 9.10 9.20
CA LEU A 279 23.73 9.05 10.43
C LEU A 279 23.23 10.44 10.81
N ALA A 280 24.09 11.46 10.80
CA ALA A 280 23.69 12.83 11.08
C ALA A 280 22.65 13.35 10.07
N ARG A 281 22.78 12.98 8.78
CA ARG A 281 21.77 13.29 7.76
C ARG A 281 20.43 12.60 8.05
N MET A 282 20.47 11.36 8.48
CA MET A 282 19.28 10.60 8.84
C MET A 282 18.60 11.15 10.11
N GLU A 283 19.37 11.55 11.11
CA GLU A 283 18.89 12.24 12.30
C GLU A 283 18.17 13.54 11.93
N ARG A 284 18.77 14.40 11.08
CA ARG A 284 18.10 15.60 10.55
C ARG A 284 16.80 15.30 9.80
N HIS A 285 16.77 14.22 9.02
CA HIS A 285 15.53 13.79 8.35
C HIS A 285 14.46 13.37 9.35
N LEU A 286 14.83 12.69 10.42
CA LEU A 286 13.90 12.30 11.48
C LEU A 286 13.40 13.50 12.29
N ASP A 287 14.25 14.49 12.53
CA ASP A 287 13.85 15.78 13.12
C ASP A 287 12.79 16.47 12.24
N ALA A 288 13.02 16.54 10.94
CA ALA A 288 12.06 17.10 9.99
C ALA A 288 10.74 16.31 9.98
N VAL A 289 10.79 14.98 10.00
CA VAL A 289 9.60 14.12 10.06
C VAL A 289 8.83 14.31 11.37
N ALA A 290 9.53 14.46 12.49
CA ALA A 290 8.91 14.74 13.79
C ALA A 290 8.19 16.08 13.80
N GLN A 291 8.82 17.13 13.26
CA GLN A 291 8.23 18.47 13.12
C GLN A 291 7.02 18.46 12.16
N ALA A 292 7.12 17.75 11.04
CA ALA A 292 6.06 17.59 10.06
C ALA A 292 4.83 16.90 10.66
N LEU A 293 5.05 15.78 11.36
CA LEU A 293 3.99 15.02 12.01
C LEU A 293 3.31 15.84 13.10
N GLN A 294 4.09 16.51 13.96
CA GLN A 294 3.55 17.39 15.00
C GLN A 294 2.73 18.52 14.38
N SER A 295 3.24 19.15 13.31
CA SER A 295 2.53 20.23 12.63
C SER A 295 1.22 19.76 12.00
N MET A 296 1.17 18.54 11.46
CA MET A 296 -0.04 17.93 10.93
C MET A 296 -1.08 17.70 12.04
N GLN A 297 -0.66 17.19 13.19
CA GLN A 297 -1.55 16.86 14.31
C GLN A 297 -2.18 18.09 14.97
N GLN A 298 -1.56 19.27 14.84
CA GLN A 298 -2.13 20.55 15.32
C GLN A 298 -3.20 21.13 14.38
N VAL A 299 -3.39 20.55 13.19
CA VAL A 299 -4.43 20.98 12.27
C VAL A 299 -5.80 20.55 12.81
N HIS A 300 -6.68 21.53 13.01
CA HIS A 300 -8.04 21.31 13.51
C HIS A 300 -8.99 20.97 12.36
N VAL A 301 -8.89 19.73 11.88
CA VAL A 301 -9.72 19.21 10.78
C VAL A 301 -10.37 17.90 11.23
N PRO A 302 -11.71 17.86 11.42
CA PRO A 302 -12.42 16.68 11.90
C PRO A 302 -12.64 15.66 10.75
N LEU A 303 -11.58 15.00 10.32
CA LEU A 303 -11.60 13.98 9.27
C LEU A 303 -11.54 12.57 9.83
N GLY A 304 -12.34 11.69 9.23
CA GLY A 304 -12.31 10.26 9.50
C GLY A 304 -12.97 9.85 10.83
N PRO A 305 -12.92 8.56 11.17
CA PRO A 305 -13.52 8.05 12.39
C PRO A 305 -12.71 8.47 13.63
N CYS A 306 -13.41 8.55 14.77
CA CYS A 306 -12.77 8.68 16.08
C CYS A 306 -12.24 7.31 16.54
N LEU A 307 -10.94 7.21 16.76
CA LEU A 307 -10.24 6.02 17.22
C LEU A 307 -9.54 6.31 18.55
N ASP A 308 -10.28 6.11 19.64
CA ASP A 308 -9.71 6.17 20.97
C ASP A 308 -8.89 4.90 21.31
N PHE A 309 -8.18 4.95 22.42
CA PHE A 309 -7.34 3.85 22.88
C PHE A 309 -8.12 2.54 23.04
N ALA A 310 -9.31 2.61 23.63
CA ALA A 310 -10.15 1.44 23.90
C ALA A 310 -10.64 0.77 22.59
N GLY A 311 -11.03 1.56 21.60
CA GLY A 311 -11.41 1.10 20.27
C GLY A 311 -10.26 0.42 19.54
N LEU A 312 -9.05 1.01 19.61
CA LEU A 312 -7.84 0.42 19.02
C LEU A 312 -7.48 -0.93 19.68
N LEU A 313 -7.54 -1.01 21.01
CA LEU A 313 -7.30 -2.25 21.76
C LEU A 313 -8.39 -3.31 21.49
N GLY A 314 -9.65 -2.88 21.38
CA GLY A 314 -10.80 -3.72 21.07
C GLY A 314 -10.71 -4.34 19.68
N ALA A 315 -10.22 -3.59 18.69
CA ALA A 315 -10.08 -4.04 17.30
C ALA A 315 -9.14 -5.25 17.12
N GLN A 316 -8.26 -5.51 18.10
CA GLN A 316 -7.35 -6.66 18.07
C GLN A 316 -8.05 -8.00 18.38
N ARG A 317 -9.18 -7.98 19.09
CA ARG A 317 -9.83 -9.16 19.69
C ARG A 317 -10.15 -10.26 18.66
N HIS A 318 -10.81 -9.89 17.57
CA HIS A 318 -11.21 -10.84 16.54
C HIS A 318 -10.01 -11.54 15.87
N ASN A 319 -8.92 -10.82 15.63
CA ASN A 319 -7.72 -11.43 15.03
C ASN A 319 -6.99 -12.33 16.03
N LEU A 320 -7.07 -12.02 17.32
CA LEU A 320 -6.46 -12.81 18.37
C LEU A 320 -7.22 -14.12 18.62
N GLU A 321 -8.55 -14.10 18.57
CA GLU A 321 -9.38 -15.31 18.58
C GLU A 321 -8.97 -16.25 17.43
N TYR A 322 -8.87 -15.72 16.22
CA TYR A 322 -8.42 -16.50 15.07
C TYR A 322 -6.98 -17.01 15.21
N LEU A 323 -6.09 -16.24 15.84
CA LEU A 323 -4.72 -16.70 16.11
C LEU A 323 -4.69 -17.82 17.15
N ARG A 324 -5.58 -17.80 18.15
CA ARG A 324 -5.65 -18.82 19.21
C ARG A 324 -5.87 -20.22 18.64
N ASP A 325 -6.70 -20.33 17.59
CA ASP A 325 -6.98 -21.59 16.90
C ASP A 325 -5.77 -22.14 16.12
N VAL A 326 -4.77 -21.29 15.81
CA VAL A 326 -3.61 -21.66 14.97
C VAL A 326 -2.31 -21.75 15.79
N HIS A 327 -2.09 -20.83 16.73
CA HIS A 327 -0.90 -20.76 17.58
C HIS A 327 -1.27 -20.30 19.01
N GLU A 328 -1.76 -21.23 19.81
CA GLU A 328 -2.22 -20.98 21.19
C GLU A 328 -1.17 -20.23 22.05
N GLY A 329 0.10 -20.64 21.99
CA GLY A 329 1.16 -20.02 22.80
C GLY A 329 1.37 -18.53 22.51
N VAL A 330 1.42 -18.15 21.23
CA VAL A 330 1.57 -16.73 20.82
C VAL A 330 0.31 -15.95 21.18
N ALA A 331 -0.87 -16.54 21.01
CA ALA A 331 -2.12 -15.91 21.40
C ALA A 331 -2.20 -15.65 22.91
N ALA A 332 -1.75 -16.61 23.74
CA ALA A 332 -1.73 -16.47 25.20
C ALA A 332 -0.76 -15.37 25.68
N GLU A 333 0.40 -15.21 25.03
CA GLU A 333 1.32 -14.10 25.31
C GLU A 333 0.71 -12.75 24.92
N LEU A 334 0.06 -12.66 23.75
CA LEU A 334 -0.61 -11.43 23.32
C LEU A 334 -1.80 -11.06 24.22
N ASP A 335 -2.57 -12.04 24.71
CA ASP A 335 -3.65 -11.78 25.68
C ASP A 335 -3.12 -11.24 27.01
N ARG A 336 -2.01 -11.80 27.52
CA ARG A 336 -1.35 -11.27 28.72
C ARG A 336 -0.87 -9.83 28.52
N LEU A 337 -0.18 -9.58 27.41
CA LEU A 337 0.28 -8.25 27.06
C LEU A 337 -0.89 -7.26 26.94
N ARG A 338 -1.98 -7.63 26.27
CA ARG A 338 -3.18 -6.78 26.15
C ARG A 338 -3.81 -6.45 27.49
N THR A 339 -3.90 -7.44 28.39
CA THR A 339 -4.43 -7.24 29.74
C THR A 339 -3.60 -6.22 30.52
N GLU A 340 -2.27 -6.32 30.44
CA GLU A 340 -1.39 -5.36 31.11
C GLU A 340 -1.40 -3.96 30.46
N ILE A 341 -1.50 -3.89 29.13
CA ILE A 341 -1.72 -2.64 28.39
C ILE A 341 -3.00 -1.97 28.86
N GLU A 342 -4.11 -2.70 28.94
CA GLU A 342 -5.41 -2.19 29.39
C GLU A 342 -5.33 -1.67 30.83
N ARG A 343 -4.70 -2.44 31.72
CA ARG A 343 -4.51 -2.08 33.12
C ARG A 343 -3.71 -0.78 33.24
N LEU A 344 -2.59 -0.65 32.55
CA LEU A 344 -1.78 0.57 32.60
C LEU A 344 -2.50 1.76 31.95
N ALA A 345 -3.21 1.54 30.84
CA ALA A 345 -3.98 2.57 30.14
C ALA A 345 -5.03 3.21 31.04
N SER A 346 -5.63 2.44 31.95
CA SER A 346 -6.61 2.96 32.92
C SER A 346 -6.02 3.95 33.92
N THR A 347 -4.70 3.93 34.13
CA THR A 347 -4.01 4.80 35.09
C THR A 347 -3.35 6.03 34.46
N LEU A 348 -3.22 6.07 33.12
CA LEU A 348 -2.54 7.14 32.41
C LEU A 348 -3.59 8.05 31.75
N PRO A 349 -3.48 9.39 31.92
CA PRO A 349 -4.42 10.31 31.27
C PRO A 349 -4.33 10.17 29.75
N ALA A 350 -5.49 10.19 29.10
CA ALA A 350 -5.58 10.23 27.64
C ALA A 350 -5.24 11.62 27.12
N SER A 351 -4.60 11.69 25.95
CA SER A 351 -4.39 12.94 25.23
C SER A 351 -5.66 13.35 24.48
N ALA A 352 -5.77 14.63 24.14
CA ALA A 352 -6.82 15.08 23.23
C ALA A 352 -6.66 14.39 21.86
N LEU A 353 -7.80 13.99 21.26
CA LEU A 353 -7.80 13.42 19.93
C LEU A 353 -7.66 14.55 18.91
N GLY A 354 -6.79 14.33 17.92
CA GLY A 354 -6.56 15.25 16.81
C GLY A 354 -6.39 14.50 15.51
N LEU A 355 -6.04 15.25 14.45
CA LEU A 355 -5.82 14.67 13.14
C LEU A 355 -4.68 13.64 13.18
N ALA A 356 -5.00 12.41 12.81
CA ALA A 356 -4.04 11.33 12.66
C ALA A 356 -4.11 10.77 11.24
N HIS A 357 -2.95 10.43 10.69
CA HIS A 357 -2.81 9.79 9.40
C HIS A 357 -3.35 8.35 9.40
N GLY A 358 -3.11 7.60 10.48
CA GLY A 358 -3.62 6.23 10.69
C GLY A 358 -2.93 5.13 9.89
N ASP A 359 -1.86 5.47 9.16
CA ASP A 359 -0.96 4.53 8.48
C ASP A 359 0.42 5.19 8.27
N PHE A 360 0.90 5.93 9.28
CA PHE A 360 2.11 6.74 9.19
C PHE A 360 3.40 5.91 9.24
N ALA A 361 3.62 5.04 8.26
CA ALA A 361 4.85 4.29 8.10
C ALA A 361 5.88 5.08 7.26
N HIS A 362 7.16 4.76 7.42
CA HIS A 362 8.26 5.26 6.56
C HIS A 362 8.06 5.06 5.04
N GLY A 363 7.08 4.24 4.61
CA GLY A 363 6.71 4.10 3.20
C GLY A 363 5.82 5.23 2.66
N ASN A 364 5.16 5.97 3.55
CA ASN A 364 4.21 7.05 3.25
C ASN A 364 4.80 8.45 3.47
N VAL A 365 6.11 8.50 3.75
CA VAL A 365 6.89 9.72 3.96
C VAL A 365 7.84 9.89 2.77
N LEU A 366 7.88 11.09 2.19
CA LEU A 366 8.84 11.50 1.17
C LEU A 366 9.71 12.62 1.72
N LEU A 367 11.00 12.55 1.42
CA LEU A 367 11.99 13.52 1.83
C LEU A 367 12.50 14.29 0.63
N ASP A 368 12.35 15.61 0.69
CA ASP A 368 12.90 16.56 -0.27
C ASP A 368 13.73 17.57 0.51
N ASP A 369 15.02 17.26 0.66
CA ASP A 369 15.91 17.89 1.65
C ASP A 369 15.27 17.89 3.04
N GLU A 370 14.99 19.06 3.62
CA GLU A 370 14.35 19.20 4.94
C GLU A 370 12.82 19.27 4.84
N ARG A 371 12.24 19.23 3.63
CA ARG A 371 10.79 19.28 3.43
C ARG A 371 10.21 17.86 3.43
N VAL A 372 9.13 17.67 4.20
CA VAL A 372 8.50 16.36 4.36
C VAL A 372 7.19 16.26 3.60
N GLY A 373 7.16 15.39 2.61
CA GLY A 373 5.97 15.00 1.89
C GLY A 373 5.26 13.85 2.60
N ILE A 374 3.95 13.94 2.76
CA ILE A 374 3.13 12.87 3.35
C ILE A 374 2.08 12.42 2.32
N ILE A 375 1.98 11.12 2.10
CA ILE A 375 1.06 10.51 1.12
C ILE A 375 0.19 9.43 1.75
N ASP A 376 -0.90 9.10 1.06
CA ASP A 376 -1.79 7.99 1.41
C ASP A 376 -2.64 8.18 2.68
N PHE A 377 -3.39 9.28 2.72
CA PHE A 377 -4.38 9.59 3.76
C PHE A 377 -5.68 8.76 3.69
N ASP A 378 -5.65 7.58 3.04
CA ASP A 378 -6.82 6.70 2.90
C ASP A 378 -7.31 6.16 4.27
N ARG A 379 -6.48 6.26 5.32
CA ARG A 379 -6.77 5.84 6.71
C ARG A 379 -6.85 6.98 7.72
N VAL A 380 -6.96 8.22 7.25
CA VAL A 380 -7.07 9.39 8.12
C VAL A 380 -8.17 9.18 9.17
N CYS A 381 -7.90 9.59 10.40
CA CYS A 381 -8.78 9.43 11.54
C CYS A 381 -8.54 10.52 12.58
N GLN A 382 -9.33 10.50 13.65
CA GLN A 382 -9.07 11.27 14.86
C GLN A 382 -8.53 10.32 15.93
N ALA A 383 -7.29 10.53 16.38
CA ALA A 383 -6.63 9.69 17.38
C ALA A 383 -5.71 10.52 18.28
N GLU A 384 -5.24 9.94 19.38
CA GLU A 384 -4.19 10.59 20.18
C GLU A 384 -2.90 10.74 19.35
N PRO A 385 -2.14 11.84 19.49
CA PRO A 385 -0.91 12.07 18.71
C PRO A 385 0.12 10.93 18.81
N ALA A 386 0.14 10.22 19.95
CA ALA A 386 0.98 9.05 20.15
C ALA A 386 0.72 7.90 19.15
N TYR A 387 -0.46 7.85 18.53
CA TYR A 387 -0.86 6.77 17.63
C TYR A 387 0.03 6.67 16.37
N ASP A 388 0.19 7.76 15.62
CA ASP A 388 1.01 7.76 14.40
C ASP A 388 2.50 7.61 14.71
N VAL A 389 2.97 8.17 15.83
CA VAL A 389 4.36 8.08 16.27
C VAL A 389 4.70 6.63 16.63
N ALA A 390 3.84 5.98 17.42
CA ALA A 390 3.98 4.57 17.75
C ALA A 390 3.92 3.67 16.51
N TYR A 391 3.07 4.01 15.54
CA TYR A 391 2.99 3.30 14.28
C TYR A 391 4.31 3.41 13.50
N PHE A 392 4.86 4.62 13.37
CA PHE A 392 6.15 4.84 12.72
C PHE A 392 7.30 4.07 13.39
N LEU A 393 7.40 4.18 14.71
CA LEU A 393 8.40 3.48 15.53
C LEU A 393 8.26 1.95 15.40
N THR A 394 7.04 1.43 15.44
CA THR A 394 6.76 -0.01 15.26
C THR A 394 7.26 -0.52 13.92
N HIS A 395 7.09 0.27 12.85
CA HIS A 395 7.60 -0.08 11.52
C HIS A 395 9.14 -0.02 11.45
N LEU A 396 9.80 0.92 12.12
CA LEU A 396 11.27 0.96 12.23
C LEU A 396 11.82 -0.24 13.02
N THR A 397 11.27 -0.51 14.21
CA THR A 397 11.65 -1.66 15.04
C THR A 397 11.45 -2.97 14.28
N SER A 398 10.28 -3.13 13.63
CA SER A 398 10.00 -4.32 12.81
C SER A 398 10.92 -4.44 11.60
N PHE A 399 11.39 -3.32 11.05
CA PHE A 399 12.39 -3.34 9.98
C PHE A 399 13.75 -3.80 10.50
N GLY A 400 14.17 -3.38 11.70
CA GLY A 400 15.39 -3.85 12.38
C GLY A 400 15.36 -5.35 12.71
N LEU A 401 14.24 -5.86 13.22
CA LEU A 401 14.04 -7.29 13.49
C LEU A 401 14.15 -8.17 12.23
N ARG A 402 13.83 -7.61 11.06
CA ARG A 402 13.99 -8.29 9.77
C ARG A 402 15.42 -8.23 9.23
N HIS A 403 16.24 -7.29 9.70
CA HIS A 403 17.60 -7.05 9.25
C HIS A 403 18.57 -6.94 10.45
N PRO A 404 18.92 -8.06 11.11
CA PRO A 404 19.67 -8.04 12.37
C PRO A 404 20.98 -7.25 12.35
N ARG A 405 21.70 -7.25 11.21
CA ARG A 405 22.93 -6.46 11.02
C ARG A 405 22.73 -4.95 11.19
N ARG A 406 21.51 -4.47 10.95
CA ARG A 406 21.15 -3.06 11.04
C ARG A 406 20.40 -2.70 12.31
N ALA A 407 20.16 -3.67 13.19
CA ALA A 407 19.30 -3.48 14.35
C ALA A 407 19.81 -2.36 15.27
N VAL A 408 21.13 -2.30 15.53
CA VAL A 408 21.74 -1.27 16.40
C VAL A 408 21.50 0.14 15.85
N VAL A 409 21.82 0.37 14.57
CA VAL A 409 21.61 1.67 13.91
C VAL A 409 20.13 2.04 13.90
N LEU A 410 19.24 1.11 13.55
CA LEU A 410 17.80 1.38 13.51
C LEU A 410 17.21 1.66 14.89
N SER A 411 17.71 0.99 15.94
CA SER A 411 17.33 1.28 17.33
C SER A 411 17.79 2.67 17.76
N ARG A 412 19.00 3.10 17.37
CA ARG A 412 19.48 4.47 17.60
C ARG A 412 18.59 5.49 16.90
N LEU A 413 18.27 5.27 15.62
CA LEU A 413 17.39 6.16 14.85
C LEU A 413 15.98 6.21 15.42
N ALA A 414 15.43 5.07 15.88
CA ALA A 414 14.13 5.04 16.54
C ALA A 414 14.15 5.78 17.89
N ALA A 415 15.25 5.70 18.65
CA ALA A 415 15.43 6.50 19.86
C ALA A 415 15.48 8.00 19.54
N HIS A 416 16.29 8.39 18.56
CA HIS A 416 16.41 9.77 18.13
C HIS A 416 15.07 10.35 17.64
N PHE A 417 14.32 9.63 16.79
CA PHE A 417 12.99 10.08 16.35
C PHE A 417 12.02 10.26 17.53
N ARG A 418 12.06 9.35 18.51
CA ARG A 418 11.22 9.45 19.72
C ARG A 418 11.54 10.72 20.50
N GLU A 419 12.82 10.98 20.73
CA GLU A 419 13.30 12.17 21.43
C GLU A 419 12.95 13.45 20.68
N ALA A 420 13.23 13.50 19.38
CA ALA A 420 12.90 14.62 18.50
C ALA A 420 11.40 14.94 18.52
N TYR A 421 10.55 13.91 18.43
CA TYR A 421 9.10 14.10 18.49
C TYR A 421 8.63 14.60 19.86
N LEU A 422 9.09 14.01 20.96
CA LEU A 422 8.72 14.47 22.31
C LEU A 422 9.19 15.90 22.59
N ALA A 423 10.33 16.31 22.02
CA ALA A 423 10.82 17.69 22.13
C ALA A 423 9.90 18.70 21.44
N VAL A 424 9.31 18.37 20.29
CA VAL A 424 8.38 19.26 19.56
C VAL A 424 6.92 19.13 20.04
N ALA A 425 6.59 18.06 20.76
CA ALA A 425 5.24 17.78 21.26
C ALA A 425 5.22 17.56 22.79
N PRO A 426 5.53 18.59 23.61
CA PRO A 426 5.66 18.44 25.07
C PRO A 426 4.36 18.05 25.78
N ALA A 427 3.20 18.21 25.13
CA ALA A 427 1.91 17.76 25.64
C ALA A 427 1.76 16.22 25.61
N VAL A 428 2.58 15.52 24.82
CA VAL A 428 2.54 14.05 24.72
C VAL A 428 3.48 13.46 25.77
N SER A 429 2.92 12.74 26.73
CA SER A 429 3.71 12.03 27.74
C SER A 429 4.52 10.89 27.11
N SER A 430 5.80 10.77 27.50
CA SER A 430 6.67 9.64 27.14
C SER A 430 6.05 8.29 27.51
N ARG A 431 5.39 8.22 28.68
CA ARG A 431 4.67 7.02 29.15
C ARG A 431 3.50 6.68 28.26
N ARG A 432 2.74 7.69 27.83
CA ARG A 432 1.58 7.49 26.93
C ARG A 432 2.06 7.02 25.56
N LEU A 433 3.15 7.57 25.04
CA LEU A 433 3.75 7.11 23.79
C LEU A 433 4.20 5.66 23.89
N ALA A 434 4.94 5.29 24.94
CA ALA A 434 5.41 3.91 25.13
C ALA A 434 4.26 2.90 25.27
N LEU A 435 3.14 3.29 25.90
CA LEU A 435 1.92 2.48 25.92
C LEU A 435 1.34 2.26 24.51
N TYR A 436 1.30 3.30 23.67
CA TYR A 436 0.88 3.19 22.28
C TYR A 436 1.84 2.34 21.43
N GLU A 437 3.15 2.40 21.69
CA GLU A 437 4.14 1.52 21.04
C GLU A 437 3.86 0.05 21.36
N ALA A 438 3.61 -0.30 22.62
CA ALA A 438 3.23 -1.66 23.00
C ALA A 438 1.91 -2.11 22.34
N LEU A 439 0.93 -1.20 22.27
CA LEU A 439 -0.34 -1.46 21.59
C LEU A 439 -0.15 -1.70 20.09
N ASP A 440 0.64 -0.89 19.38
CA ASP A 440 0.80 -1.07 17.93
C ASP A 440 1.70 -2.27 17.58
N LEU A 441 2.73 -2.57 18.38
CA LEU A 441 3.55 -3.79 18.24
C LEU A 441 2.69 -5.06 18.36
N SER A 442 1.81 -5.14 19.37
CA SER A 442 0.87 -6.26 19.52
C SER A 442 -0.09 -6.37 18.33
N ALA A 443 -0.64 -5.23 17.85
CA ALA A 443 -1.43 -5.20 16.62
C ALA A 443 -0.63 -5.64 15.38
N TYR A 444 0.67 -5.30 15.31
CA TYR A 444 1.54 -5.60 14.17
C TYR A 444 1.76 -7.11 14.01
N VAL A 445 1.90 -7.84 15.12
CA VAL A 445 1.97 -9.32 15.11
C VAL A 445 0.74 -9.91 14.43
N LEU A 446 -0.46 -9.47 14.85
CA LEU A 446 -1.74 -9.91 14.31
C LEU A 446 -1.91 -9.51 12.82
N ARG A 447 -1.43 -8.32 12.43
CA ARG A 447 -1.43 -7.88 11.03
C ARG A 447 -0.54 -8.75 10.14
N ASN A 448 0.64 -9.15 10.62
CA ASN A 448 1.53 -10.02 9.85
C ASN A 448 1.01 -11.46 9.76
N PHE A 449 0.38 -11.97 10.82
CA PHE A 449 -0.27 -13.27 10.80
C PHE A 449 -1.27 -13.39 9.64
N ARG A 450 -2.14 -12.37 9.48
CA ARG A 450 -3.10 -12.31 8.37
C ARG A 450 -2.48 -12.21 6.99
N LYS A 451 -1.24 -11.74 6.87
CA LYS A 451 -0.53 -11.67 5.59
C LYS A 451 0.12 -13.01 5.20
N GLN A 452 0.12 -14.01 6.07
CA GLN A 452 0.70 -15.35 5.86
C GLN A 452 2.11 -15.34 5.24
N SER A 453 2.90 -14.29 5.52
CA SER A 453 4.24 -14.12 4.97
C SER A 453 5.17 -15.19 5.55
N HIS A 454 5.48 -16.23 4.77
CA HIS A 454 6.39 -17.34 5.10
C HIS A 454 6.32 -17.83 6.56
N GLN A 455 5.50 -18.85 6.84
CA GLN A 455 5.17 -19.35 8.19
C GLN A 455 6.38 -19.40 9.16
N ALA A 456 7.53 -19.91 8.75
CA ALA A 456 8.71 -20.03 9.62
C ALA A 456 9.38 -18.68 9.98
N LYS A 457 9.37 -17.69 9.08
CA LYS A 457 9.99 -16.38 9.32
C LYS A 457 9.10 -15.49 10.18
N TRP A 458 7.78 -15.64 10.05
CA TRP A 458 6.81 -14.84 10.80
C TRP A 458 6.88 -15.09 12.31
N LEU A 459 6.92 -16.36 12.77
CA LEU A 459 6.97 -16.68 14.20
C LEU A 459 8.18 -16.04 14.91
N ARG A 460 9.35 -16.05 14.25
CA ARG A 460 10.56 -15.40 14.79
C ARG A 460 10.39 -13.89 14.90
N TRP A 461 9.80 -13.24 13.90
CA TRP A 461 9.52 -11.81 13.97
C TRP A 461 8.46 -11.47 15.01
N ALA A 462 7.44 -12.33 15.16
CA ALA A 462 6.39 -12.17 16.17
C ALA A 462 6.97 -12.22 17.59
N ALA A 463 7.88 -13.16 17.87
CA ALA A 463 8.55 -13.23 19.17
C ALA A 463 9.30 -11.93 19.52
N GLY A 464 10.14 -11.42 18.61
CA GLY A 464 10.87 -10.16 18.83
C GLY A 464 9.95 -8.93 18.94
N GLN A 465 8.80 -8.94 18.26
CA GLN A 465 7.78 -7.89 18.37
C GLN A 465 7.08 -7.91 19.73
N ILE A 466 6.77 -9.11 20.25
CA ILE A 466 6.16 -9.28 21.59
C ILE A 466 7.14 -8.86 22.68
N GLU A 467 8.40 -9.27 22.57
CA GLU A 467 9.48 -8.85 23.48
C GLU A 467 9.63 -7.33 23.49
N SER A 468 9.74 -6.71 22.30
CA SER A 468 9.79 -5.24 22.18
C SER A 468 8.57 -4.57 22.82
N ALA A 469 7.38 -5.18 22.70
CA ALA A 469 6.16 -4.62 23.29
C ALA A 469 6.17 -4.68 24.82
N TRP A 470 6.69 -5.75 25.42
CA TRP A 470 6.91 -5.85 26.86
C TRP A 470 7.91 -4.80 27.35
N GLU A 471 9.04 -4.62 26.66
CA GLU A 471 10.02 -3.58 27.00
C GLU A 471 9.40 -2.18 27.00
N ARG A 472 8.58 -1.85 25.99
CA ARG A 472 7.89 -0.56 25.92
C ARG A 472 6.88 -0.41 27.05
N LEU A 473 6.18 -1.49 27.42
CA LEU A 473 5.24 -1.48 28.53
C LEU A 473 5.96 -1.26 29.87
N ASP A 474 7.12 -1.86 30.08
CA ASP A 474 7.94 -1.64 31.27
C ASP A 474 8.51 -0.22 31.32
N HIS A 475 8.88 0.36 30.18
CA HIS A 475 9.22 1.78 30.10
C HIS A 475 8.05 2.69 30.50
N ALA A 476 6.83 2.39 30.02
CA ALA A 476 5.62 3.14 30.38
C ALA A 476 5.28 3.05 31.89
N ARG A 477 5.67 1.96 32.56
CA ARG A 477 5.53 1.77 34.01
C ARG A 477 6.57 2.55 34.81
N SER A 478 7.80 2.60 34.32
CA SER A 478 8.98 3.09 35.06
C SER A 478 9.34 4.55 34.82
N ALA A 479 8.99 5.12 33.66
CA ALA A 479 9.19 6.54 33.41
C ALA A 479 8.33 7.36 34.38
N GLN A 480 8.96 8.28 35.13
CA GLN A 480 8.28 9.21 36.04
C GLN A 480 7.64 10.35 35.26
#